data_AF-A0AAE9Z5M9-F1
#
_entry.id   AF-A0AAE9Z5M9-F1
#
_cell.length_a   1.000
_cell.length_b   1.000
_cell.length_c   1.000
_cell.angle_alpha   90.00
_cell.angle_beta   90.00
_cell.angle_gamma   90.00
#
_symmetry.space_group_name_H-M   'P 1'
#
loop_
_entity.id
_entity.type
_entity.pdbx_description
1 polymer ?
#
loop_
_entity_poly.entity_id
_entity_poly.type
_entity_poly.pdbx_seq_one_letter_code
_entity_poly.pdbx_strand_id
1 'polypeptide(L)'
;MAACYTSGDFKKYFTENMNALGAPVPTGLFDSYQKAIGTAATIVGTLHLLGKGATVGELIAATVGLEKLAVATAFGATFYVGVIIGSIAVASGRALSCGSRMSDMFVFNYQNKLQFRGWHSFYLQNPQVLDKSHPFRKSVGLRATSSPHSFEYA
;
A
#
# COMPACT_ATOMS: atom_id res chain seq x y z
N MET A 1 2.69 12.67 13.47
CA MET A 1 2.37 11.76 12.34
C MET A 1 3.19 10.46 12.35
N ALA A 2 3.98 10.14 13.39
CA ALA A 2 4.87 8.97 13.41
C ALA A 2 4.46 7.86 14.40
N ALA A 3 3.19 7.81 14.81
CA ALA A 3 2.76 6.90 15.89
C ALA A 3 2.36 5.49 15.43
N CYS A 4 2.32 5.21 14.13
CA CYS A 4 1.72 3.98 13.60
C CYS A 4 2.65 3.04 12.84
N TYR A 5 3.86 3.48 12.48
CA TYR A 5 4.78 2.63 11.73
C TYR A 5 5.53 1.71 12.70
N THR A 6 5.31 0.40 12.59
CA THR A 6 6.11 -0.60 13.31
C THR A 6 7.14 -1.21 12.37
N SER A 7 8.35 -1.46 12.88
CA SER A 7 9.37 -2.18 12.12
C SER A 7 8.82 -3.54 11.66
N GLY A 8 8.84 -3.79 10.35
CA GLY A 8 8.31 -5.01 9.72
C GLY A 8 6.92 -4.87 9.08
N ASP A 9 6.17 -3.81 9.37
CA ASP A 9 4.83 -3.59 8.78
C ASP A 9 4.89 -3.50 7.26
N PHE A 10 5.89 -2.79 6.72
CA PHE A 10 6.09 -2.69 5.27
C PHE A 10 6.22 -4.08 4.62
N LYS A 11 7.15 -4.92 5.11
CA LYS A 11 7.39 -6.27 4.58
C LYS A 11 6.12 -7.12 4.66
N LYS A 12 5.42 -7.05 5.79
CA LYS A 12 4.17 -7.77 6.01
C LYS A 12 3.13 -7.38 4.97
N TYR A 13 2.84 -6.10 4.82
CA TYR A 13 1.81 -5.62 3.89
C TYR A 13 2.21 -5.80 2.42
N PHE A 14 3.50 -5.69 2.09
CA PHE A 14 4.01 -6.01 0.76
C PHE A 14 3.76 -7.49 0.43
N THR A 15 4.13 -8.38 1.34
CA THR A 15 3.95 -9.83 1.18
C THR A 15 2.47 -10.20 1.07
N GLU A 16 1.61 -9.62 1.91
CA GLU A 16 0.16 -9.81 1.82
C GLU A 16 -0.39 -9.40 0.44
N ASN A 17 0.02 -8.24 -0.09
CA ASN A 17 -0.49 -7.75 -1.37
C ASN A 17 0.01 -8.58 -2.55
N MET A 18 1.29 -8.93 -2.58
CA MET A 18 1.87 -9.79 -3.62
C MET A 18 1.20 -11.17 -3.64
N ASN A 19 1.01 -11.80 -2.47
CA ASN A 19 0.32 -13.08 -2.35
C ASN A 19 -1.13 -12.99 -2.83
N ALA A 20 -1.83 -11.90 -2.52
CA ALA A 20 -3.21 -11.67 -2.99
C ALA A 20 -3.29 -11.52 -4.52
N LEU A 21 -2.21 -11.05 -5.16
CA LEU A 21 -2.08 -10.95 -6.61
C LEU A 21 -1.53 -12.24 -7.26
N GLY A 22 -1.31 -13.30 -6.49
CA GLY A 22 -0.68 -14.54 -6.98
C GLY A 22 0.78 -14.33 -7.42
N ALA A 23 1.37 -13.19 -7.05
CA ALA A 23 2.71 -12.82 -7.44
C ALA A 23 3.69 -13.28 -6.36
N PRO A 24 4.77 -13.95 -6.75
CA PRO A 24 5.74 -14.45 -5.79
C PRO A 24 6.57 -13.34 -5.17
N VAL A 25 6.97 -13.56 -3.91
CA VAL A 25 7.75 -12.61 -3.09
C VAL A 25 9.17 -13.13 -2.88
N PRO A 26 10.16 -12.52 -3.55
CA PRO A 26 11.57 -12.80 -3.34
C PRO A 26 12.01 -12.38 -1.94
N THR A 27 12.68 -13.27 -1.22
CA THR A 27 13.14 -12.99 0.15
C THR A 27 14.30 -11.99 0.14
N GLY A 28 14.33 -11.06 1.10
CA GLY A 28 15.45 -10.13 1.30
C GLY A 28 15.43 -8.87 0.44
N LEU A 29 14.76 -8.89 -0.71
CA LEU A 29 14.73 -7.78 -1.67
C LEU A 29 13.69 -6.70 -1.31
N PHE A 30 12.59 -7.11 -0.69
CA PHE A 30 11.45 -6.23 -0.38
C PHE A 30 11.18 -6.12 1.13
N ASP A 31 12.20 -6.32 1.95
CA ASP A 31 12.08 -6.32 3.42
C ASP A 31 11.84 -4.94 4.03
N SER A 32 12.24 -3.88 3.34
CA SER A 32 12.03 -2.50 3.79
C SER A 32 11.67 -1.62 2.60
N TYR A 33 11.04 -0.48 2.87
CA TYR A 33 10.67 0.48 1.83
C TYR A 33 11.88 0.90 0.98
N GLN A 34 13.00 1.25 1.62
CA GLN A 34 14.21 1.67 0.92
C GLN A 34 14.78 0.57 0.01
N LYS A 35 14.85 -0.67 0.51
CA LYS A 35 15.30 -1.82 -0.30
C LYS A 35 14.36 -2.07 -1.46
N ALA A 36 13.04 -2.05 -1.20
CA ALA A 36 12.03 -2.29 -2.22
C ALA A 36 12.08 -1.24 -3.35
N ILE A 37 12.23 0.04 -3.01
CA ILE A 37 12.38 1.11 -4.01
C ILE A 37 13.67 0.95 -4.81
N GLY A 38 14.80 0.68 -4.14
CA GLY A 38 16.08 0.45 -4.82
C GLY A 38 16.01 -0.73 -5.79
N THR A 39 15.47 -1.86 -5.32
CA THR A 39 15.27 -3.06 -6.16
C THR A 39 14.30 -2.79 -7.32
N ALA A 40 13.19 -2.10 -7.08
CA ALA A 40 12.24 -1.74 -8.14
C ALA A 40 12.87 -0.82 -9.19
N ALA A 41 13.68 0.15 -8.79
CA ALA A 41 14.40 1.03 -9.71
C ALA A 41 15.38 0.24 -10.61
N THR A 42 16.13 -0.69 -10.04
CA THR A 42 17.03 -1.58 -10.81
C THR A 42 16.24 -2.43 -11.80
N ILE A 43 15.15 -3.05 -11.36
CA ILE A 43 14.28 -3.89 -12.19
C ILE A 43 13.64 -3.10 -13.33
N VAL A 44 13.18 -1.88 -13.08
CA VAL A 44 12.63 -1.00 -14.12
C VAL A 44 13.71 -0.63 -15.12
N GLY A 45 14.91 -0.29 -14.65
CA GLY A 45 16.06 0.01 -15.51
C GLY A 45 16.42 -1.17 -16.43
N THR A 46 16.47 -2.39 -15.91
CA THR A 46 16.78 -3.57 -16.72
C THR A 46 15.64 -3.92 -17.68
N LEU A 47 14.37 -3.75 -17.28
CA LEU A 47 13.23 -3.90 -18.17
C LEU A 47 13.26 -2.90 -19.34
N HIS A 48 13.70 -1.66 -19.10
CA HIS A 48 13.87 -0.67 -20.16
C HIS A 48 14.90 -1.11 -21.21
N LEU A 49 15.96 -1.81 -20.80
CA LEU A 49 17.00 -2.33 -21.69
C LEU A 49 16.53 -3.57 -22.47
N LEU A 50 15.81 -4.47 -21.81
CA LEU A 50 15.33 -5.73 -22.42
C LEU A 50 14.09 -5.54 -23.31
N GLY A 51 13.30 -4.50 -23.04
CA GLY A 51 12.06 -4.20 -23.78
C GLY A 51 10.82 -4.87 -23.20
N LYS A 52 9.64 -4.46 -23.71
CA LYS A 52 8.33 -4.82 -23.16
C LYS A 52 7.98 -6.31 -23.26
N GLY A 53 8.62 -7.03 -24.18
CA GLY A 53 8.44 -8.46 -24.41
C GLY A 53 9.28 -9.35 -23.49
N ALA A 54 10.13 -8.75 -22.64
CA ALA A 54 11.00 -9.49 -21.76
C ALA A 54 10.22 -10.38 -20.79
N THR A 55 10.73 -11.58 -20.59
CA THR A 55 10.27 -12.53 -19.58
C THR A 55 10.90 -12.19 -18.22
N VAL A 56 10.28 -12.65 -17.14
CA VAL A 56 10.89 -12.55 -15.81
C VAL A 56 12.25 -13.27 -15.76
N GLY A 57 12.44 -14.34 -16.53
CA GLY A 57 13.73 -15.04 -16.64
C GLY A 57 14.83 -14.17 -17.24
N GLU A 58 14.55 -13.46 -18.34
CA GLU A 58 15.50 -12.52 -18.96
C GLU A 58 15.81 -11.34 -18.04
N LEU A 59 14.79 -10.84 -17.33
CA LEU A 59 14.96 -9.80 -16.33
C LEU A 59 15.92 -10.23 -15.23
N ILE A 60 15.80 -11.45 -14.72
CA ILE A 60 16.70 -12.00 -13.69
C ILE A 60 18.11 -12.17 -14.24
N ALA A 61 18.24 -12.76 -15.42
CA ALA A 61 19.53 -12.98 -16.06
C ALA A 61 20.30 -11.67 -16.33
N ALA A 62 19.59 -10.61 -16.69
CA ALA A 62 20.17 -9.30 -16.96
C ALA A 62 20.48 -8.49 -15.69
N THR A 63 19.99 -8.91 -14.52
CA THR A 63 20.16 -8.15 -13.28
C THR A 63 21.09 -8.87 -12.31
N VAL A 64 22.29 -8.33 -12.12
CA VAL A 64 23.26 -8.85 -11.14
C VAL A 64 22.67 -8.74 -9.72
N GLY A 65 22.59 -9.86 -9.00
CA GLY A 65 22.12 -9.90 -7.61
C GLY A 65 20.62 -10.18 -7.39
N LEU A 66 19.85 -10.50 -8.45
CA LEU A 66 18.46 -10.97 -8.35
C LEU A 66 18.31 -12.50 -8.29
N GLU A 67 19.35 -13.22 -7.84
CA GLU A 67 19.35 -14.69 -7.71
C GLU A 67 18.18 -15.23 -6.86
N LYS A 68 17.65 -14.39 -5.95
CA LYS A 68 16.51 -14.70 -5.07
C LYS A 68 15.14 -14.52 -5.74
N LEU A 69 15.09 -14.01 -6.96
CA LEU A 69 13.87 -13.73 -7.71
C LEU A 69 13.38 -14.95 -8.51
N ALA A 70 13.96 -16.14 -8.27
CA ALA A 70 13.68 -17.39 -8.97
C ALA A 70 12.23 -17.86 -8.71
N VAL A 71 11.25 -17.18 -9.31
CA VAL A 71 9.85 -17.55 -9.12
C VAL A 71 9.00 -17.34 -10.37
N ALA A 72 8.30 -18.43 -10.72
CA ALA A 72 7.23 -18.59 -11.70
C ALA A 72 7.39 -17.81 -13.02
N THR A 73 7.95 -18.51 -14.03
CA THR A 73 8.10 -18.09 -15.44
C THR A 73 6.79 -17.77 -16.17
N ALA A 74 5.65 -17.78 -15.50
CA ALA A 74 4.34 -17.57 -16.10
C ALA A 74 4.01 -16.07 -16.32
N PHE A 75 4.71 -15.15 -15.67
CA PHE A 75 4.46 -13.71 -15.83
C PHE A 75 5.40 -13.08 -16.86
N GLY A 76 4.87 -12.14 -17.64
CA GLY A 76 5.71 -11.19 -18.39
C GLY A 76 6.43 -10.25 -17.43
N ALA A 77 7.65 -9.82 -17.76
CA ALA A 77 8.44 -8.95 -16.87
C ALA A 77 7.69 -7.66 -16.56
N THR A 78 7.10 -7.02 -17.58
CA THR A 78 6.29 -5.79 -17.44
C THR A 78 5.16 -5.93 -16.42
N PHE A 79 4.44 -7.06 -16.45
CA PHE A 79 3.38 -7.36 -15.48
C PHE A 79 3.95 -7.47 -14.06
N TYR A 80 5.02 -8.25 -13.89
CA TYR A 80 5.62 -8.47 -12.59
C TYR A 80 6.18 -7.18 -11.97
N VAL A 81 6.83 -6.34 -12.78
CA VAL A 81 7.31 -5.00 -12.36
C VAL A 81 6.14 -4.12 -11.91
N GLY A 82 5.03 -4.11 -12.66
CA GLY A 82 3.83 -3.37 -12.28
C GLY A 82 3.26 -3.84 -10.94
N VAL A 83 3.21 -5.15 -10.72
CA VAL A 83 2.74 -5.75 -9.46
C VAL A 83 3.65 -5.39 -8.29
N ILE A 84 4.98 -5.38 -8.46
CA ILE A 84 5.92 -4.93 -7.44
C ILE A 84 5.65 -3.47 -7.07
N ILE A 85 5.59 -2.57 -8.06
CA ILE A 85 5.42 -1.12 -7.81
C ILE A 85 4.08 -0.85 -7.11
N GLY A 86 2.99 -1.47 -7.57
CA GLY A 86 1.69 -1.36 -6.92
C GLY A 86 1.70 -1.88 -5.49
N SER A 87 2.39 -3.00 -5.24
CA SER A 87 2.53 -3.58 -3.90
C SER A 87 3.36 -2.70 -2.96
N ILE A 88 4.39 -2.00 -3.46
CA ILE A 88 5.12 -1.00 -2.67
C ILE A 88 4.18 0.13 -2.24
N ALA A 89 3.36 0.66 -3.17
CA ALA A 89 2.43 1.73 -2.86
C ALA A 89 1.41 1.31 -1.78
N VAL A 90 0.81 0.11 -1.93
CA VAL A 90 -0.13 -0.45 -0.94
C VAL A 90 0.54 -0.67 0.41
N ALA A 91 1.73 -1.25 0.43
CA ALA A 91 2.46 -1.54 1.66
C ALA A 91 2.84 -0.27 2.41
N SER A 92 3.33 0.75 1.70
CA SER A 92 3.64 2.06 2.27
C SER A 92 2.39 2.73 2.84
N GLY A 93 1.29 2.75 2.09
CA GLY A 93 0.03 3.32 2.56
C GLY A 93 -0.45 2.63 3.84
N ARG A 94 -0.49 1.30 3.86
CA ARG A 94 -0.91 0.51 5.03
C ARG A 94 0.03 0.64 6.22
N ALA A 95 1.35 0.70 5.99
CA ALA A 95 2.32 0.89 7.07
C ALA A 95 2.21 2.28 7.72
N LEU A 96 1.86 3.31 6.95
CA LEU A 96 1.63 4.66 7.46
C LEU A 96 0.24 4.84 8.08
N SER A 97 -0.76 4.06 7.65
CA SER A 97 -2.16 4.13 8.12
C SER A 97 -2.50 3.16 9.27
N CYS A 98 -1.50 2.72 10.04
CA CYS A 98 -1.69 1.78 11.15
C CYS A 98 -2.35 0.44 10.70
N GLY A 99 -2.10 0.02 9.46
CA GLY A 99 -2.68 -1.17 8.84
C GLY A 99 -4.03 -0.98 8.15
N SER A 100 -4.65 0.20 8.28
CA SER A 100 -5.99 0.49 7.75
C SER A 100 -6.01 0.42 6.22
N ARG A 101 -7.03 -0.24 5.68
CA ARG A 101 -7.28 -0.31 4.23
C ARG A 101 -8.29 0.77 3.82
N MET A 102 -8.24 1.17 2.55
CA MET A 102 -9.28 2.05 1.99
C MET A 102 -10.68 1.43 2.09
N SER A 103 -10.78 0.10 1.95
CA SER A 103 -12.04 -0.64 2.15
C SER A 103 -12.62 -0.47 3.56
N ASP A 104 -11.76 -0.44 4.58
CA ASP A 104 -12.19 -0.30 5.98
C ASP A 104 -12.88 1.04 6.20
N MET A 105 -12.42 2.07 5.49
CA MET A 105 -13.02 3.40 5.49
C MET A 105 -14.43 3.40 4.89
N PHE A 106 -14.62 2.73 3.75
CA PHE A 106 -15.95 2.64 3.12
C PHE A 106 -16.94 1.87 4.00
N VAL A 107 -16.51 0.74 4.58
CA VAL A 107 -17.33 -0.04 5.51
C VAL A 107 -17.67 0.78 6.75
N PHE A 108 -16.69 1.48 7.33
CA PHE A 108 -16.89 2.36 8.48
C PHE A 108 -17.93 3.45 8.19
N ASN A 109 -17.80 4.13 7.04
CA ASN A 109 -18.74 5.17 6.66
C ASN A 109 -20.15 4.63 6.43
N TYR A 110 -20.27 3.48 5.78
CA TYR A 110 -21.57 2.87 5.51
C TYR A 110 -22.27 2.42 6.81
N GLN A 111 -21.56 1.71 7.68
CA GLN A 111 -22.11 1.20 8.95
C GLN A 111 -22.53 2.32 9.91
N ASN A 112 -21.80 3.44 9.91
CA ASN A 112 -22.07 4.55 10.82
C ASN A 112 -22.91 5.67 10.18
N LYS A 113 -23.41 5.47 8.94
CA LYS A 113 -24.17 6.48 8.17
C LYS A 113 -23.43 7.82 8.01
N LEU A 114 -22.11 7.76 7.80
CA LEU A 114 -21.22 8.92 7.69
C LEU A 114 -20.90 9.28 6.22
N GLN A 115 -21.83 9.00 5.30
CA GLN A 115 -21.67 9.29 3.87
C GLN A 115 -22.04 10.75 3.53
N PHE A 116 -21.44 11.72 4.22
CA PHE A 116 -21.70 13.14 3.98
C PHE A 116 -20.78 13.72 2.90
N ARG A 117 -21.20 14.79 2.21
CA ARG A 117 -20.37 15.46 1.20
C ARG A 117 -19.09 16.01 1.87
N GLY A 118 -17.93 15.74 1.27
CA GLY A 118 -16.64 16.16 1.83
C GLY A 118 -16.07 15.28 2.94
N TRP A 119 -16.67 14.10 3.21
CA TRP A 119 -16.19 13.18 4.25
C TRP A 119 -14.68 12.89 4.13
N HIS A 120 -14.17 12.64 2.93
CA HIS A 120 -12.75 12.37 2.68
C HIS A 120 -11.83 13.46 3.26
N SER A 121 -12.15 14.74 3.05
CA SER A 121 -11.40 15.88 3.60
C SER A 121 -11.47 15.93 5.12
N PHE A 122 -12.65 15.66 5.71
CA PHE A 122 -12.80 15.61 7.16
C PHE A 122 -11.90 14.56 7.80
N TYR A 123 -11.86 13.33 7.25
CA TYR A 123 -11.04 12.26 7.84
C TYR A 123 -9.55 12.40 7.52
N LEU A 124 -9.17 13.06 6.42
CA LEU A 124 -7.78 13.46 6.20
C LEU A 124 -7.29 14.47 7.24
N GLN A 125 -8.16 15.41 7.66
CA GLN A 125 -7.86 16.38 8.71
C GLN A 125 -8.02 15.82 10.13
N ASN A 126 -8.76 14.71 10.29
CA ASN A 126 -9.06 14.09 11.58
C ASN A 126 -8.78 12.57 11.58
N PRO A 127 -7.53 12.12 11.32
CA PRO A 127 -7.19 10.70 11.22
C PRO A 127 -7.43 9.91 12.52
N GLN A 128 -7.45 10.59 13.67
CA GLN A 128 -7.74 10.03 14.99
C GLN A 128 -9.12 9.35 15.12
N VAL A 129 -10.05 9.59 14.19
CA VAL A 129 -11.36 8.90 14.19
C VAL A 129 -11.22 7.40 13.87
N LEU A 130 -10.21 7.05 13.06
CA LEU A 130 -9.98 5.68 12.60
C LEU A 130 -9.17 4.86 13.61
N ASP A 131 -8.44 5.53 14.48
CA ASP A 131 -7.71 4.90 15.58
C ASP A 131 -8.67 4.44 16.68
N LYS A 132 -8.83 3.12 16.82
CA LYS A 132 -9.69 2.50 17.83
C LYS A 132 -9.21 2.78 19.26
N SER A 133 -7.92 3.07 19.45
CA SER A 133 -7.29 3.32 20.74
C SER A 133 -7.32 4.79 21.18
N HIS A 134 -7.74 5.70 20.30
CA HIS A 134 -7.68 7.13 20.59
C HIS A 134 -8.68 7.53 21.69
N PRO A 135 -8.23 8.18 22.79
CA PRO A 135 -9.08 8.46 23.97
C PRO A 135 -10.28 9.36 23.64
N PHE A 136 -10.14 10.24 22.65
CA PHE A 136 -11.20 11.15 22.21
C PHE A 136 -12.02 10.63 21.02
N ARG A 137 -11.93 9.34 20.67
CA ARG A 137 -12.64 8.77 19.51
C ARG A 137 -14.14 9.04 19.53
N LYS A 138 -14.79 8.98 20.72
CA LYS A 138 -16.21 9.27 20.88
C LYS A 138 -16.56 10.72 20.57
N SER A 139 -15.75 11.69 21.03
CA SER A 139 -16.04 13.10 20.79
C SER A 139 -15.81 13.50 19.32
N VAL A 140 -14.78 12.94 18.67
CA VAL A 140 -14.56 13.19 17.23
C VAL A 140 -15.59 12.44 16.36
N GLY A 141 -16.03 11.26 16.79
CA GLY A 141 -17.16 10.55 16.16
C GLY A 141 -18.46 11.37 16.21
N LEU A 142 -18.75 12.02 17.33
CA LEU A 142 -19.89 12.95 17.45
C LEU A 142 -19.76 14.15 16.50
N ARG A 143 -18.54 14.66 16.29
CA ARG A 143 -18.29 15.70 15.28
C ARG A 143 -18.52 15.17 13.87
N ALA A 144 -18.13 13.93 13.57
CA ALA A 144 -18.38 13.34 12.26
C ALA A 144 -19.88 13.15 11.97
N THR A 145 -20.69 12.82 12.99
CA THR A 145 -22.15 12.73 12.86
C THR A 145 -22.85 14.09 12.79
N SER A 146 -22.26 15.16 13.34
CA SER A 146 -22.80 16.53 13.28
C SER A 146 -22.27 17.36 12.10
N SER A 147 -21.15 16.94 11.49
CA SER A 147 -20.54 17.54 10.31
C SER A 147 -21.46 17.68 9.08
N PRO A 148 -22.49 16.84 8.85
CA PRO A 148 -23.45 17.05 7.76
C PRO A 148 -24.13 18.43 7.81
N HIS A 149 -24.19 19.09 8.98
CA HIS A 149 -24.80 20.39 9.16
C HIS A 149 -23.83 21.58 9.13
N SER A 150 -22.51 21.35 9.17
CA SER A 150 -21.52 22.43 9.25
C SER A 150 -20.69 22.64 7.97
N PHE A 151 -20.75 21.70 7.03
CA PHE A 151 -19.97 21.72 5.78
C PHE A 151 -20.80 22.12 4.54
N GLU A 152 -21.94 22.80 4.71
CA GLU A 152 -22.66 23.47 3.60
C GLU A 152 -21.87 24.65 2.98
N TYR A 153 -20.66 24.96 3.47
CA TYR A 153 -19.83 26.08 3.00
C TYR A 153 -18.37 25.71 2.65
N ALA A 154 -18.07 24.52 2.12
CA ALA A 154 -16.78 24.24 1.49
C ALA A 154 -16.87 23.33 0.26
#